data_AF-A0A5J4URP5-F1
#
_entry.id   AF-A0A5J4URP5-F1
#
_cell.length_a   1.000
_cell.length_b   1.000
_cell.length_c   1.000
_cell.angle_alpha   90.00
_cell.angle_beta   90.00
_cell.angle_gamma   90.00
#
_symmetry.space_group_name_H-M   'P 1'
#
loop_
_entity.id
_entity.type
_entity.pdbx_description
1 polymer ?
#
loop_
_entity_poly.entity_id
_entity_poly.type
_entity_poly.pdbx_seq_one_letter_code
_entity_poly.pdbx_strand_id
1 'polypeptide(L)'
;MQKTTVEFKSTSYTRVSVLQQSQRKTDMLIEENQQVTRERAKKLQNRRTEFERVLDSLSGQSQKIKELKLESGRVEANGFSLQTVEGIEQQQRTEYLYLRENLLETIPPHISLKYVKIVDVSFNRLHSINFIGQMPLLRQLYARGNLIESLADIPLCPSLEYLVISMNPITSLVGLDQLPNLRSLIIEKCKIDSLQGLPEGVSTQLESIRLGGNPVSDENRFLNILLLVCLPDLRRINGVDVYEEEKKQANKFPQKLASCLRLGMKIDDVEEWEKKDYSTINKEA
;
A
#
# COMPACT_ATOMS: atom_id res chain seq x y z
N MET A 1 71.91 -20.07 34.05
CA MET A 1 70.76 -19.17 33.83
C MET A 1 70.75 -18.74 32.36
N GLN A 2 69.55 -18.53 31.79
CA GLN A 2 69.20 -18.03 30.45
C GLN A 2 69.09 -19.11 29.35
N LYS A 3 67.91 -19.71 29.17
CA LYS A 3 66.72 -19.26 28.41
C LYS A 3 66.89 -19.37 26.88
N THR A 4 66.47 -20.54 26.40
CA THR A 4 65.92 -20.80 25.06
C THR A 4 65.05 -19.63 24.60
N THR A 5 65.47 -18.92 23.56
CA THR A 5 64.58 -18.00 22.82
C THR A 5 64.22 -18.68 21.52
N VAL A 6 63.01 -19.22 21.51
CA VAL A 6 62.36 -19.93 20.42
C VAL A 6 62.12 -19.01 19.23
N GLU A 7 62.29 -19.58 18.04
CA GLU A 7 61.91 -19.07 16.72
C GLU A 7 60.60 -18.25 16.72
N PHE A 8 60.66 -16.98 16.34
CA PHE A 8 59.45 -16.17 16.08
C PHE A 8 59.62 -15.12 14.97
N LYS A 9 60.62 -15.29 14.07
CA LYS A 9 60.90 -14.29 13.02
C LYS A 9 60.47 -14.68 11.60
N SER A 10 60.22 -15.95 11.28
CA SER A 10 59.81 -16.34 9.91
C SER A 10 58.28 -16.27 9.70
N THR A 11 57.49 -16.55 10.74
CA THR A 11 56.01 -16.58 10.66
C THR A 11 55.37 -15.19 10.56
N SER A 12 56.04 -14.13 11.03
CA SER A 12 55.53 -12.76 11.00
C SER A 12 55.65 -12.10 9.63
N TYR A 13 56.76 -12.30 8.91
CA TYR A 13 56.96 -11.76 7.56
C TYR A 13 56.04 -12.40 6.51
N THR A 14 55.81 -13.72 6.59
CA THR A 14 54.88 -14.42 5.68
C THR A 14 53.43 -14.03 5.96
N ARG A 15 53.05 -13.78 7.22
CA ARG A 15 51.69 -13.36 7.58
C ARG A 15 51.40 -11.91 7.15
N VAL A 16 52.37 -11.00 7.28
CA VAL A 16 52.24 -9.61 6.81
C VAL A 16 52.14 -9.53 5.28
N SER A 17 52.92 -10.32 4.54
CA SER A 17 52.87 -10.34 3.07
C SER A 17 51.57 -10.96 2.53
N VAL A 18 51.05 -12.02 3.16
CA VAL A 18 49.74 -12.61 2.81
C VAL A 18 48.59 -11.65 3.11
N LEU A 19 48.65 -10.93 4.25
CA LEU A 19 47.65 -9.91 4.59
C LEU A 19 47.68 -8.74 3.61
N GLN A 20 48.86 -8.26 3.20
CA GLN A 20 49.00 -7.20 2.20
C GLN A 20 48.48 -7.62 0.82
N GLN A 21 48.73 -8.86 0.39
CA GLN A 21 48.18 -9.39 -0.86
C GLN A 21 46.66 -9.59 -0.78
N SER A 22 46.14 -10.04 0.37
CA SER A 22 44.70 -10.15 0.61
C SER A 22 44.02 -8.79 0.58
N GLN A 23 44.61 -7.78 1.23
CA GLN A 23 44.10 -6.39 1.21
C GLN A 23 44.01 -5.85 -0.21
N ARG A 24 45.09 -6.00 -1.00
CA ARG A 24 45.12 -5.57 -2.40
C ARG A 24 44.07 -6.27 -3.27
N LYS A 25 43.82 -7.56 -3.05
CA LYS A 25 42.74 -8.28 -3.75
C LYS A 25 41.36 -7.76 -3.36
N THR A 26 41.13 -7.48 -2.07
CA THR A 26 39.87 -6.91 -1.60
C THR A 26 39.65 -5.51 -2.17
N ASP A 27 40.68 -4.67 -2.20
CA ASP A 27 40.59 -3.31 -2.74
C ASP A 27 40.26 -3.33 -4.25
N MET A 28 40.90 -4.22 -5.03
CA MET A 28 40.56 -4.43 -6.44
C MET A 28 39.12 -4.90 -6.64
N LEU A 29 38.64 -5.86 -5.82
CA LEU A 29 37.25 -6.36 -5.88
C LEU A 29 36.22 -5.29 -5.50
N ILE A 30 36.56 -4.36 -4.60
CA ILE A 30 35.73 -3.22 -4.25
C ILE A 30 35.66 -2.23 -5.42
N GLU A 31 36.78 -1.91 -6.05
CA GLU A 31 36.82 -1.03 -7.22
C GLU A 31 36.02 -1.62 -8.41
N GLU A 32 36.19 -2.91 -8.71
CA GLU A 32 35.41 -3.59 -9.75
C GLU A 32 33.90 -3.57 -9.46
N ASN A 33 33.50 -3.85 -8.22
CA ASN A 33 32.08 -3.77 -7.82
C ASN A 33 31.53 -2.33 -7.90
N GLN A 34 32.32 -1.33 -7.53
CA GLN A 34 31.92 0.07 -7.67
C GLN A 34 31.77 0.45 -9.15
N GLN A 35 32.65 -0.02 -10.02
CA GLN A 35 32.58 0.24 -11.46
C GLN A 35 31.34 -0.42 -12.09
N VAL A 36 31.07 -1.69 -11.78
CA VAL A 36 29.85 -2.39 -12.22
C VAL A 36 28.59 -1.68 -11.71
N THR A 37 28.60 -1.19 -10.47
CA THR A 37 27.47 -0.44 -9.90
C THR A 37 27.26 0.90 -10.61
N ARG A 38 28.33 1.63 -10.93
CA ARG A 38 28.28 2.88 -11.71
C ARG A 38 27.77 2.64 -13.13
N GLU A 39 28.22 1.57 -13.80
CA GLU A 39 27.75 1.20 -15.13
C GLU A 39 26.27 0.80 -15.13
N ARG A 40 25.82 0.06 -14.12
CA ARG A 40 24.40 -0.27 -13.91
C ARG A 40 23.58 1.00 -13.68
N ALA A 41 24.05 1.92 -12.84
CA ALA A 41 23.40 3.20 -12.59
C ALA A 41 23.32 4.06 -13.86
N LYS A 42 24.40 4.12 -14.66
CA LYS A 42 24.46 4.85 -15.93
C LYS A 42 23.53 4.24 -16.98
N LYS A 43 23.44 2.89 -17.07
CA LYS A 43 22.45 2.20 -17.91
C LYS A 43 21.02 2.49 -17.45
N LEU A 44 20.76 2.50 -16.15
CA LEU A 44 19.44 2.83 -15.60
C LEU A 44 19.06 4.28 -15.92
N GLN A 45 20.01 5.20 -15.76
CA GLN A 45 19.82 6.62 -16.06
C GLN A 45 19.61 6.85 -17.56
N ASN A 46 20.37 6.19 -18.43
CA ASN A 46 20.16 6.26 -19.88
C ASN A 46 18.78 5.72 -20.27
N ARG A 47 18.37 4.57 -19.72
CA ARG A 47 17.01 4.02 -19.95
C ARG A 47 15.93 4.97 -19.43
N ARG A 48 16.16 5.65 -18.30
CA ARG A 48 15.25 6.66 -17.76
C ARG A 48 15.16 7.87 -18.69
N THR A 49 16.27 8.41 -19.17
CA THR A 49 16.28 9.54 -20.10
C THR A 49 15.67 9.18 -21.46
N GLU A 50 15.88 7.95 -21.94
CA GLU A 50 15.27 7.47 -23.18
C GLU A 50 13.75 7.27 -23.02
N PHE A 51 13.31 6.77 -21.87
CA PHE A 51 11.89 6.70 -21.51
C PHE A 51 11.26 8.09 -21.37
N GLU A 52 11.95 9.05 -20.75
CA GLU A 52 11.52 10.45 -20.64
C GLU A 52 11.42 11.10 -22.04
N ARG A 53 12.35 10.83 -22.97
CA ARG A 53 12.25 11.30 -24.37
C ARG A 53 11.09 10.69 -25.13
N VAL A 54 10.81 9.40 -24.92
CA VAL A 54 9.63 8.74 -25.51
C VAL A 54 8.35 9.36 -24.94
N LEU A 55 8.28 9.60 -23.63
CA LEU A 55 7.18 10.32 -22.99
C LEU A 55 7.02 11.74 -23.53
N ASP A 56 8.11 12.49 -23.73
CA ASP A 56 8.07 13.82 -24.35
C ASP A 56 7.55 13.74 -25.81
N SER A 57 7.96 12.72 -26.58
CA SER A 57 7.46 12.51 -27.94
C SER A 57 5.97 12.12 -27.98
N LEU A 58 5.47 11.45 -26.93
CA LEU A 58 4.06 11.10 -26.74
C LEU A 58 3.24 12.27 -26.16
N SER A 59 3.87 13.17 -25.40
CA SER A 59 3.25 14.38 -24.85
C SER A 59 2.82 15.38 -25.95
N GLY A 60 3.43 15.28 -27.14
CA GLY A 60 2.97 15.92 -28.37
C GLY A 60 1.60 15.44 -28.86
N GLN A 61 1.03 14.39 -28.27
CA GLN A 61 -0.34 13.91 -28.49
C GLN A 61 -1.27 14.23 -27.31
N SER A 62 -1.01 15.29 -26.53
CA SER A 62 -1.91 15.76 -25.47
C SER A 62 -3.26 16.19 -26.05
N GLN A 63 -4.15 15.23 -26.28
CA GLN A 63 -5.58 15.46 -26.43
C GLN A 63 -6.08 15.95 -25.08
N LYS A 64 -6.53 17.20 -25.02
CA LYS A 64 -7.23 17.71 -23.85
C LYS A 64 -8.46 16.83 -23.62
N ILE A 65 -8.77 16.50 -22.36
CA ILE A 65 -9.99 15.75 -21.99
C ILE A 65 -11.27 16.38 -22.60
N LYS A 66 -11.24 17.69 -22.88
CA LYS A 66 -12.29 18.44 -23.60
C LYS A 66 -12.69 17.83 -24.95
N GLU A 67 -11.80 17.10 -25.61
CA GLU A 67 -12.02 16.50 -26.93
C GLU A 67 -12.49 15.04 -26.85
N LEU A 68 -12.47 14.44 -25.65
CA LEU A 68 -12.99 13.08 -25.45
C LEU A 68 -14.51 13.10 -25.58
N LYS A 69 -15.01 12.31 -26.54
CA LYS A 69 -16.45 12.18 -26.76
C LYS A 69 -17.10 11.49 -25.56
N LEU A 70 -18.13 12.12 -25.01
CA LEU A 70 -19.01 11.49 -24.04
C LEU A 70 -19.92 10.50 -24.78
N GLU A 71 -19.63 9.21 -24.68
CA GLU A 71 -20.47 8.16 -25.24
C GLU A 71 -21.25 7.50 -24.11
N SER A 72 -22.58 7.64 -24.12
CA SER A 72 -23.47 7.00 -23.15
C SER A 72 -23.12 7.25 -21.66
N GLY A 73 -22.65 8.47 -21.33
CA GLY A 73 -22.26 8.81 -19.96
C GLY A 73 -20.92 8.21 -19.52
N ARG A 74 -20.11 7.69 -20.44
CA ARG A 74 -18.76 7.19 -20.18
C ARG A 74 -17.72 8.16 -20.74
N VAL A 75 -16.69 8.42 -19.94
CA VAL A 75 -15.45 9.06 -20.36
C VAL A 75 -14.34 8.04 -20.19
N GLU A 76 -13.66 7.72 -21.29
CA GLU A 76 -12.55 6.77 -21.30
C GLU A 76 -11.32 7.44 -21.89
N ALA A 77 -10.29 7.54 -21.05
CA ALA A 77 -9.05 8.25 -21.34
C ALA A 77 -7.83 7.43 -20.91
N ASN A 78 -7.90 6.10 -21.03
CA ASN A 78 -6.85 5.21 -20.56
C ASN A 78 -5.61 5.31 -21.46
N GLY A 79 -4.40 5.35 -20.89
CA GLY A 79 -3.16 5.23 -21.66
C GLY A 79 -2.76 6.48 -22.47
N PHE A 80 -3.44 7.62 -22.27
CA PHE A 80 -3.16 8.85 -23.02
C PHE A 80 -2.00 9.69 -22.46
N SER A 81 -1.25 9.16 -21.48
CA SER A 81 -0.15 9.86 -20.82
C SER A 81 -0.58 11.21 -20.20
N LEU A 82 -1.85 11.32 -19.76
CA LEU A 82 -2.40 12.54 -19.18
C LEU A 82 -1.66 12.91 -17.90
N GLN A 83 -1.20 14.16 -17.81
CA GLN A 83 -0.60 14.72 -16.59
C GLN A 83 -1.61 15.50 -15.74
N THR A 84 -2.69 15.98 -16.37
CA THR A 84 -3.78 16.71 -15.72
C THR A 84 -5.13 16.20 -16.23
N VAL A 85 -6.18 16.55 -15.49
CA VAL A 85 -7.57 16.30 -15.89
C VAL A 85 -8.27 17.56 -16.40
N GLU A 86 -7.54 18.54 -16.96
CA GLU A 86 -8.12 19.81 -17.42
C GLU A 86 -9.27 19.58 -18.41
N GLY A 87 -10.45 20.15 -18.13
CA GLY A 87 -11.65 19.99 -18.94
C GLY A 87 -12.58 18.88 -18.50
N ILE A 88 -12.18 18.03 -17.55
CA ILE A 88 -13.08 17.01 -17.00
C ILE A 88 -14.30 17.64 -16.32
N GLU A 89 -14.18 18.86 -15.79
CA GLU A 89 -15.28 19.62 -15.19
C GLU A 89 -16.43 19.90 -16.16
N GLN A 90 -16.22 19.77 -17.48
CA GLN A 90 -17.26 19.93 -18.49
C GLN A 90 -18.10 18.66 -18.65
N GLN A 91 -17.59 17.51 -18.20
CA GLN A 91 -18.21 16.19 -18.37
C GLN A 91 -19.27 15.91 -17.30
N GLN A 92 -20.19 16.86 -17.11
CA GLN A 92 -21.20 16.89 -16.04
C GLN A 92 -22.25 15.78 -16.10
N ARG A 93 -22.29 14.98 -17.18
CA ARG A 93 -23.20 13.83 -17.35
C ARG A 93 -22.50 12.48 -17.20
N THR A 94 -21.23 12.48 -16.80
CA THR A 94 -20.44 11.25 -16.69
C THR A 94 -20.94 10.41 -15.52
N GLU A 95 -21.17 9.13 -15.80
CA GLU A 95 -21.43 8.07 -14.82
C GLU A 95 -20.21 7.17 -14.63
N TYR A 96 -19.39 7.00 -15.68
CA TYR A 96 -18.22 6.12 -15.68
C TYR A 96 -16.99 6.88 -16.16
N LEU A 97 -15.97 6.96 -15.31
CA LEU A 97 -14.73 7.69 -15.59
C LEU A 97 -13.53 6.75 -15.52
N TYR A 98 -12.90 6.49 -16.67
CA TYR A 98 -11.73 5.63 -16.79
C TYR A 98 -10.52 6.46 -17.22
N LEU A 99 -9.53 6.57 -16.34
CA LEU A 99 -8.31 7.36 -16.47
C LEU A 99 -7.06 6.50 -16.18
N ARG A 100 -7.12 5.19 -16.41
CA ARG A 100 -6.04 4.25 -16.10
C ARG A 100 -4.79 4.54 -16.92
N GLU A 101 -3.62 4.13 -16.41
CA GLU A 101 -2.37 4.12 -17.18
C GLU A 101 -2.01 5.52 -17.73
N ASN A 102 -2.21 6.54 -16.91
CA ASN A 102 -1.81 7.91 -17.20
C ASN A 102 -0.69 8.35 -16.25
N LEU A 103 -0.37 9.65 -16.24
CA LEU A 103 0.71 10.25 -15.47
C LEU A 103 0.17 11.24 -14.44
N LEU A 104 -1.08 11.09 -14.00
CA LEU A 104 -1.74 12.01 -13.08
C LEU A 104 -1.09 11.94 -11.70
N GLU A 105 -0.54 13.06 -11.22
CA GLU A 105 0.00 13.18 -9.86
C GLU A 105 -1.04 13.65 -8.84
N THR A 106 -2.07 14.36 -9.34
CA THR A 106 -3.19 14.86 -8.56
C THR A 106 -4.44 14.96 -9.43
N ILE A 107 -5.60 14.85 -8.79
CA ILE A 107 -6.89 15.27 -9.35
C ILE A 107 -7.39 16.39 -8.43
N PRO A 108 -7.62 17.61 -8.95
CA PRO A 108 -8.06 18.72 -8.12
C PRO A 108 -9.33 18.39 -7.32
N PRO A 109 -9.33 18.59 -5.99
CA PRO A 109 -10.42 18.15 -5.12
C PRO A 109 -11.73 18.93 -5.31
N HIS A 110 -11.69 20.04 -6.05
CA HIS A 110 -12.86 20.85 -6.38
C HIS A 110 -13.61 20.37 -7.63
N ILE A 111 -13.11 19.34 -8.34
CA ILE A 111 -13.78 18.78 -9.51
C ILE A 111 -15.06 18.07 -9.06
N SER A 112 -16.20 18.64 -9.44
CA SER A 112 -17.51 18.07 -9.12
C SER A 112 -18.10 17.37 -10.34
N LEU A 113 -18.29 16.05 -10.20
CA LEU A 113 -18.95 15.19 -11.19
C LEU A 113 -20.10 14.44 -10.51
N LYS A 114 -21.26 15.08 -10.47
CA LYS A 114 -22.39 14.69 -9.61
C LYS A 114 -22.99 13.31 -9.90
N TYR A 115 -22.81 12.80 -11.12
CA TYR A 115 -23.42 11.55 -11.57
C TYR A 115 -22.45 10.38 -11.64
N VAL A 116 -21.17 10.59 -11.32
CA VAL A 116 -20.15 9.54 -11.41
C VAL A 116 -20.42 8.47 -10.36
N LYS A 117 -20.49 7.23 -10.84
CA LYS A 117 -20.73 6.01 -10.06
C LYS A 117 -19.47 5.15 -9.98
N ILE A 118 -18.64 5.16 -11.03
CA ILE A 118 -17.42 4.37 -11.12
C ILE A 118 -16.27 5.26 -11.58
N VAL A 119 -15.17 5.24 -10.83
CA VAL A 119 -13.90 5.88 -11.19
C VAL A 119 -12.79 4.85 -11.20
N ASP A 120 -12.01 4.84 -12.26
CA ASP A 120 -10.77 4.10 -12.33
C ASP A 120 -9.60 5.02 -12.67
N VAL A 121 -8.71 5.19 -11.69
CA VAL A 121 -7.48 5.98 -11.77
C VAL A 121 -6.25 5.10 -11.50
N SER A 122 -6.39 3.79 -11.71
CA SER A 122 -5.29 2.84 -11.48
C SER A 122 -4.10 3.13 -12.39
N PHE A 123 -2.89 2.82 -11.93
CA PHE A 123 -1.65 3.00 -12.67
C PHE A 123 -1.43 4.46 -13.10
N ASN A 124 -1.54 5.36 -12.12
CA ASN A 124 -1.16 6.77 -12.22
C ASN A 124 -0.04 7.06 -11.21
N ARG A 125 0.15 8.33 -10.84
CA ARG A 125 1.09 8.79 -9.81
C ARG A 125 0.40 9.55 -8.69
N LEU A 126 -0.87 9.24 -8.42
CA LEU A 126 -1.67 9.97 -7.44
C LEU A 126 -1.11 9.76 -6.03
N HIS A 127 -1.04 10.84 -5.24
CA HIS A 127 -0.63 10.80 -3.84
C HIS A 127 -1.83 10.78 -2.88
N SER A 128 -3.02 11.11 -3.37
CA SER A 128 -4.27 11.07 -2.60
C SER A 128 -5.47 10.80 -3.50
N ILE A 129 -6.60 10.47 -2.88
CA ILE A 129 -7.91 10.30 -3.54
C ILE A 129 -8.97 11.26 -2.97
N ASN A 130 -8.54 12.42 -2.45
CA ASN A 130 -9.44 13.38 -1.80
C ASN A 130 -10.50 13.99 -2.74
N PHE A 131 -10.30 13.89 -4.06
CA PHE A 131 -11.25 14.35 -5.06
C PHE A 131 -12.62 13.65 -5.02
N ILE A 132 -12.71 12.47 -4.40
CA ILE A 132 -13.97 11.73 -4.30
C ILE A 132 -15.04 12.46 -3.47
N GLY A 133 -14.65 13.44 -2.65
CA GLY A 133 -15.57 14.22 -1.82
C GLY A 133 -16.60 15.04 -2.62
N GLN A 134 -16.37 15.23 -3.92
CA GLN A 134 -17.27 15.96 -4.82
C GLN A 134 -18.03 15.02 -5.78
N MET A 135 -18.07 13.72 -5.48
CA MET A 135 -18.73 12.68 -6.28
C MET A 135 -19.77 11.92 -5.42
N PRO A 136 -20.93 12.54 -5.12
CA PRO A 136 -21.90 12.02 -4.13
C PRO A 136 -22.58 10.70 -4.51
N LEU A 137 -22.43 10.24 -5.76
CA LEU A 137 -23.00 8.97 -6.25
C LEU A 137 -21.91 7.90 -6.50
N LEU A 138 -20.65 8.17 -6.14
CA LEU A 138 -19.54 7.26 -6.38
C LEU A 138 -19.73 5.97 -5.58
N ARG A 139 -19.84 4.83 -6.26
CA ARG A 139 -19.99 3.51 -5.66
C ARG A 139 -18.71 2.69 -5.70
N GLN A 140 -17.92 2.84 -6.77
CA GLN A 140 -16.70 2.04 -6.97
C GLN A 140 -15.51 2.92 -7.33
N LEU A 141 -14.41 2.74 -6.61
CA LEU A 141 -13.13 3.40 -6.87
C LEU A 141 -12.02 2.37 -7.06
N TYR A 142 -11.33 2.48 -8.19
CA TYR A 142 -10.13 1.72 -8.49
C TYR A 142 -8.95 2.69 -8.57
N ALA A 143 -8.00 2.57 -7.63
CA ALA A 143 -6.82 3.41 -7.50
C ALA A 143 -5.54 2.57 -7.32
N ARG A 144 -5.53 1.36 -7.88
CA ARG A 144 -4.40 0.42 -7.78
C ARG A 144 -3.14 1.00 -8.42
N GLY A 145 -1.97 0.80 -7.83
CA GLY A 145 -0.70 1.16 -8.48
C GLY A 145 -0.51 2.67 -8.61
N ASN A 146 -0.66 3.38 -7.49
CA ASN A 146 -0.42 4.82 -7.36
C ASN A 146 0.67 5.07 -6.29
N LEU A 147 0.81 6.30 -5.81
CA LEU A 147 1.74 6.73 -4.77
C LEU A 147 1.02 7.20 -3.50
N ILE A 148 -0.15 6.61 -3.21
CA ILE A 148 -0.97 6.99 -2.05
C ILE A 148 -0.33 6.43 -0.78
N GLU A 149 0.02 7.31 0.16
CA GLU A 149 0.70 6.91 1.41
C GLU A 149 -0.26 6.78 2.59
N SER A 150 -1.42 7.43 2.53
CA SER A 150 -2.37 7.49 3.64
C SER A 150 -3.81 7.60 3.15
N LEU A 151 -4.74 7.10 3.97
CA LEU A 151 -6.19 7.27 3.80
C LEU A 151 -6.75 8.40 4.68
N ALA A 152 -5.92 9.04 5.51
CA ALA A 152 -6.36 10.02 6.51
C ALA A 152 -7.01 11.28 5.91
N ASP A 153 -6.61 11.67 4.70
CA ASP A 153 -7.11 12.86 4.01
C ASP A 153 -8.33 12.57 3.10
N ILE A 154 -8.92 11.37 3.22
CA ILE A 154 -10.12 11.02 2.48
C ILE A 154 -11.31 11.78 3.08
N PRO A 155 -12.11 12.48 2.27
CA PRO A 155 -13.34 13.09 2.75
C PRO A 155 -14.40 12.03 3.05
N LEU A 156 -15.34 12.35 3.94
CA LEU A 156 -16.52 11.54 4.18
C LEU A 156 -17.24 11.22 2.85
N CYS A 157 -17.25 9.94 2.47
CA CYS A 157 -17.81 9.46 1.20
C CYS A 157 -18.79 8.31 1.47
N PRO A 158 -20.04 8.62 1.88
CA PRO A 158 -21.02 7.60 2.28
C PRO A 158 -21.57 6.82 1.09
N SER A 159 -21.30 7.23 -0.16
CA SER A 159 -21.75 6.47 -1.32
C SER A 159 -20.82 5.30 -1.67
N LEU A 160 -19.56 5.34 -1.25
CA LEU A 160 -18.55 4.38 -1.70
C LEU A 160 -18.77 3.00 -1.07
N GLU A 161 -18.89 1.97 -1.92
CA GLU A 161 -19.15 0.59 -1.51
C GLU A 161 -17.98 -0.34 -1.82
N TYR A 162 -17.18 -0.01 -2.84
CA TYR A 162 -16.09 -0.86 -3.32
C TYR A 162 -14.82 -0.03 -3.55
N LEU A 163 -13.73 -0.39 -2.87
CA LEU A 163 -12.44 0.29 -2.96
C LEU A 163 -11.32 -0.70 -3.28
N VAL A 164 -10.64 -0.47 -4.39
CA VAL A 164 -9.40 -1.17 -4.77
C VAL A 164 -8.26 -0.17 -4.75
N ILE A 165 -7.34 -0.31 -3.80
CA ILE A 165 -6.21 0.60 -3.61
C ILE A 165 -4.89 -0.13 -3.41
N SER A 166 -4.83 -1.37 -3.90
CA SER A 166 -3.64 -2.22 -3.84
C SER A 166 -2.42 -1.61 -4.53
N MET A 167 -1.22 -2.07 -4.21
CA MET A 167 0.03 -1.57 -4.80
C MET A 167 0.20 -0.05 -4.60
N ASN A 168 -0.02 0.42 -3.38
CA ASN A 168 0.27 1.78 -2.93
C ASN A 168 1.16 1.72 -1.67
N PRO A 169 1.99 2.74 -1.38
CA PRO A 169 2.82 2.76 -0.18
C PRO A 169 2.06 3.02 1.14
N ILE A 170 0.78 2.63 1.25
CA ILE A 170 -0.06 2.85 2.44
C ILE A 170 0.45 2.06 3.64
N THR A 171 0.60 2.72 4.79
CA THR A 171 1.15 2.13 6.02
C THR A 171 0.12 1.81 7.10
N SER A 172 -1.05 2.43 7.08
CA SER A 172 -2.12 2.20 8.07
C SER A 172 -3.51 2.29 7.44
N LEU A 173 -4.54 1.88 8.19
CA LEU A 173 -5.94 1.92 7.77
C LEU A 173 -6.66 3.18 8.28
N VAL A 174 -5.94 4.12 8.90
CA VAL A 174 -6.48 5.37 9.44
C VAL A 174 -7.16 6.18 8.34
N GLY A 175 -8.43 6.53 8.54
CA GLY A 175 -9.28 7.22 7.55
C GLY A 175 -10.38 6.32 6.94
N LEU A 176 -10.36 5.00 7.17
CA LEU A 176 -11.43 4.11 6.70
C LEU A 176 -12.80 4.41 7.33
N ASP A 177 -12.84 5.03 8.50
CA ASP A 177 -14.06 5.52 9.16
C ASP A 177 -14.80 6.58 8.32
N GLN A 178 -14.12 7.24 7.38
CA GLN A 178 -14.73 8.18 6.43
C GLN A 178 -15.53 7.48 5.31
N LEU A 179 -15.55 6.14 5.28
CA LEU A 179 -16.22 5.32 4.28
C LEU A 179 -17.26 4.38 4.93
N PRO A 180 -18.31 4.90 5.58
CA PRO A 180 -19.19 4.12 6.47
C PRO A 180 -19.96 3.00 5.74
N ASN A 181 -20.20 3.14 4.43
CA ASN A 181 -20.93 2.17 3.62
C ASN A 181 -20.01 1.28 2.76
N LEU A 182 -18.70 1.30 3.02
CA LEU A 182 -17.76 0.45 2.30
C LEU A 182 -18.03 -1.02 2.63
N ARG A 183 -18.30 -1.83 1.60
CA ARG A 183 -18.61 -3.26 1.72
C ARG A 183 -17.43 -4.14 1.37
N SER A 184 -16.57 -3.69 0.47
CA SER A 184 -15.39 -4.45 0.05
C SER A 184 -14.16 -3.55 -0.11
N LEU A 185 -13.10 -3.93 0.60
CA LEU A 185 -11.80 -3.28 0.56
C LEU A 185 -10.73 -4.24 0.03
N ILE A 186 -10.02 -3.85 -1.01
CA ILE A 186 -8.90 -4.59 -1.57
C ILE A 186 -7.64 -3.71 -1.52
N ILE A 187 -6.80 -3.96 -0.52
CA ILE A 187 -5.62 -3.16 -0.19
C ILE A 187 -4.37 -4.07 -0.08
N GLU A 188 -4.22 -4.93 -1.09
CA GLU A 188 -3.12 -5.89 -1.19
C GLU A 188 -1.80 -5.20 -1.59
N LYS A 189 -0.67 -5.81 -1.21
CA LYS A 189 0.68 -5.35 -1.62
C LYS A 189 0.95 -3.88 -1.28
N CYS A 190 0.56 -3.45 -0.08
CA CYS A 190 0.91 -2.14 0.47
C CYS A 190 1.99 -2.32 1.56
N LYS A 191 2.04 -1.43 2.56
CA LYS A 191 2.99 -1.47 3.68
C LYS A 191 2.29 -1.52 5.04
N ILE A 192 1.08 -2.09 5.08
CA ILE A 192 0.28 -2.15 6.31
C ILE A 192 0.88 -3.18 7.26
N ASP A 193 1.23 -2.74 8.46
CA ASP A 193 1.97 -3.56 9.43
C ASP A 193 1.19 -3.84 10.72
N SER A 194 -0.03 -3.33 10.82
CA SER A 194 -0.93 -3.46 11.97
C SER A 194 -2.38 -3.22 11.55
N LEU A 195 -3.33 -3.51 12.46
CA LEU A 195 -4.75 -3.22 12.29
C LEU A 195 -5.13 -1.78 12.71
N GLN A 196 -4.13 -0.90 12.87
CA GLN A 196 -4.33 0.48 13.26
C GLN A 196 -5.24 1.20 12.28
N GLY A 197 -6.27 1.87 12.81
CA GLY A 197 -7.20 2.66 12.02
C GLY A 197 -8.36 1.88 11.39
N LEU A 198 -8.51 0.58 11.68
CA LEU A 198 -9.77 -0.11 11.38
C LEU A 198 -10.95 0.62 12.06
N PRO A 199 -12.10 0.76 11.38
CA PRO A 199 -13.27 1.38 11.98
C PRO A 199 -13.83 0.51 13.12
N GLU A 200 -14.66 1.11 13.96
CA GLU A 200 -15.52 0.34 14.86
C GLU A 200 -16.50 -0.49 14.04
N GLY A 201 -16.71 -1.76 14.43
CA GLY A 201 -17.57 -2.69 13.69
C GLY A 201 -18.99 -2.16 13.47
N VAL A 202 -19.55 -1.46 14.47
CA VAL A 202 -20.90 -0.85 14.39
C VAL A 202 -21.00 0.32 13.41
N SER A 203 -19.87 0.91 13.02
CA SER A 203 -19.77 2.12 12.19
C SER A 203 -19.40 1.80 10.74
N THR A 204 -19.37 0.53 10.36
CA THR A 204 -18.97 0.08 9.01
C THR A 204 -19.88 -1.03 8.50
N GLN A 205 -20.00 -1.14 7.17
CA GLN A 205 -20.69 -2.23 6.49
C GLN A 205 -19.71 -3.20 5.81
N LEU A 206 -18.46 -3.26 6.26
CA LEU A 206 -17.42 -4.03 5.59
C LEU A 206 -17.69 -5.53 5.69
N GLU A 207 -17.94 -6.15 4.54
CA GLU A 207 -18.22 -7.59 4.40
C GLU A 207 -17.00 -8.36 3.89
N SER A 208 -16.09 -7.71 3.17
CA SER A 208 -14.92 -8.33 2.56
C SER A 208 -13.68 -7.45 2.67
N ILE A 209 -12.59 -8.03 3.15
CA ILE A 209 -11.28 -7.38 3.19
C ILE A 209 -10.18 -8.26 2.59
N ARG A 210 -9.31 -7.67 1.78
CA ARG A 210 -8.09 -8.33 1.28
C ARG A 210 -6.86 -7.50 1.61
N LEU A 211 -5.97 -8.12 2.38
CA LEU A 211 -4.73 -7.56 2.93
C LEU A 211 -3.48 -8.35 2.48
N GLY A 212 -3.62 -9.38 1.63
CA GLY A 212 -2.48 -10.19 1.20
C GLY A 212 -1.32 -9.38 0.62
N GLY A 213 -0.08 -9.78 0.90
CA GLY A 213 1.11 -9.03 0.47
C GLY A 213 1.42 -7.81 1.33
N ASN A 214 0.80 -7.67 2.51
CA ASN A 214 1.16 -6.67 3.52
C ASN A 214 1.85 -7.38 4.69
N PRO A 215 2.79 -6.72 5.40
CA PRO A 215 3.41 -7.29 6.60
C PRO A 215 2.39 -7.83 7.61
N VAL A 216 1.29 -7.10 7.86
CA VAL A 216 0.21 -7.52 8.76
C VAL A 216 -0.45 -8.85 8.35
N SER A 217 -0.42 -9.22 7.06
CA SER A 217 -1.03 -10.45 6.55
C SER A 217 -0.04 -11.58 6.36
N ASP A 218 1.19 -11.27 5.91
CA ASP A 218 2.15 -12.29 5.53
C ASP A 218 2.91 -12.84 6.75
N GLU A 219 3.00 -12.06 7.83
CA GLU A 219 3.73 -12.42 9.06
C GLU A 219 2.82 -13.02 10.14
N ASN A 220 1.49 -12.96 9.97
CA ASN A 220 0.54 -13.21 11.06
C ASN A 220 -0.48 -14.32 10.77
N ARG A 221 -0.25 -15.52 11.31
CA ARG A 221 -1.17 -16.66 11.18
C ARG A 221 -2.55 -16.46 11.83
N PHE A 222 -2.66 -15.54 12.79
CA PHE A 222 -3.91 -15.24 13.51
C PHE A 222 -4.72 -14.10 12.88
N LEU A 223 -4.27 -13.52 11.76
CA LEU A 223 -4.89 -12.34 11.17
C LEU A 223 -6.41 -12.48 11.02
N ASN A 224 -6.90 -13.61 10.51
CA ASN A 224 -8.33 -13.83 10.30
C ASN A 224 -9.14 -13.66 11.59
N ILE A 225 -8.69 -14.27 12.68
CA ILE A 225 -9.37 -14.22 13.98
C ILE A 225 -9.35 -12.80 14.54
N LEU A 226 -8.24 -12.08 14.40
CA LEU A 226 -8.11 -10.71 14.89
C LEU A 226 -8.90 -9.70 14.08
N LEU A 227 -8.99 -9.90 12.76
CA LEU A 227 -9.92 -9.16 11.92
C LEU A 227 -11.36 -9.38 12.38
N LEU A 228 -11.75 -10.60 12.74
CA LEU A 228 -13.10 -10.89 13.24
C LEU A 228 -13.36 -10.33 14.65
N VAL A 229 -12.33 -10.18 15.48
CA VAL A 229 -12.42 -9.43 16.75
C VAL A 229 -12.72 -7.96 16.50
N CYS A 230 -12.10 -7.36 15.48
CA CYS A 230 -12.33 -5.96 15.11
C CYS A 230 -13.62 -5.75 14.31
N LEU A 231 -13.98 -6.70 13.44
CA LEU A 231 -15.01 -6.61 12.41
C LEU A 231 -15.80 -7.94 12.35
N PRO A 232 -16.73 -8.17 13.30
CA PRO A 232 -17.40 -9.46 13.46
C PRO A 232 -18.32 -9.85 12.29
N ASP A 233 -18.75 -8.87 11.48
CA ASP A 233 -19.66 -9.07 10.35
C ASP A 233 -18.94 -9.41 9.03
N LEU A 234 -17.61 -9.54 9.03
CA LEU A 234 -16.85 -9.96 7.86
C LEU A 234 -17.31 -11.34 7.37
N ARG A 235 -17.53 -11.43 6.07
CA ARG A 235 -17.92 -12.65 5.35
C ARG A 235 -16.76 -13.25 4.58
N ARG A 236 -15.80 -12.43 4.15
CA ARG A 236 -14.64 -12.88 3.37
C ARG A 236 -13.36 -12.18 3.80
N ILE A 237 -12.29 -12.94 3.99
CA ILE A 237 -10.95 -12.44 4.32
C ILE A 237 -9.97 -13.03 3.30
N ASN A 238 -9.19 -12.17 2.63
CA ASN A 238 -8.21 -12.57 1.61
C ASN A 238 -8.81 -13.47 0.50
N GLY A 239 -10.08 -13.26 0.18
CA GLY A 239 -10.79 -14.03 -0.85
C GLY A 239 -11.33 -15.40 -0.38
N VAL A 240 -11.12 -15.77 0.88
CA VAL A 240 -11.66 -16.98 1.50
C VAL A 240 -12.89 -16.61 2.33
N ASP A 241 -13.90 -17.47 2.33
CA ASP A 241 -15.12 -17.27 3.12
C ASP A 241 -14.84 -17.52 4.61
N VAL A 242 -15.44 -16.70 5.47
CA VAL A 242 -15.34 -16.83 6.93
C VAL A 242 -16.33 -17.89 7.41
N TYR A 243 -15.84 -18.87 8.16
CA TYR A 243 -16.67 -19.92 8.73
C TYR A 243 -17.08 -19.61 10.19
N GLU A 244 -18.17 -20.22 10.64
CA GLU A 244 -18.70 -20.02 11.99
C GLU A 244 -17.72 -20.41 13.10
N GLU A 245 -16.81 -21.35 12.86
CA GLU A 245 -15.77 -21.72 13.84
C GLU A 245 -14.75 -20.60 14.06
N GLU A 246 -14.37 -19.84 13.01
CA GLU A 246 -13.49 -18.68 13.14
C GLU A 246 -14.17 -17.57 13.94
N LYS A 247 -15.47 -17.34 13.72
CA LYS A 247 -16.27 -16.38 14.51
C LYS A 247 -16.38 -16.80 15.97
N LYS A 248 -16.63 -18.08 16.24
CA LYS A 248 -16.65 -18.61 17.61
C LYS A 248 -15.31 -18.42 18.31
N GLN A 249 -14.20 -18.61 17.60
CA GLN A 249 -12.86 -18.38 18.14
C GLN A 249 -12.62 -16.89 18.43
N ALA A 250 -12.99 -16.00 17.51
CA ALA A 250 -12.90 -14.55 17.70
C ALA A 250 -13.69 -14.08 18.94
N ASN A 251 -14.88 -14.63 19.16
CA ASN A 251 -15.73 -14.30 20.32
C ASN A 251 -15.16 -14.72 21.68
N LYS A 252 -14.11 -15.55 21.73
CA LYS A 252 -13.43 -15.90 22.99
C LYS A 252 -12.51 -14.79 23.48
N PHE A 253 -12.09 -13.88 22.59
CA PHE A 253 -11.22 -12.78 22.95
C PHE A 253 -12.01 -11.64 23.62
N PRO A 254 -11.37 -10.89 24.54
CA PRO A 254 -12.03 -9.78 25.21
C PRO A 254 -12.31 -8.63 24.23
N GLN A 255 -13.46 -7.96 24.37
CA GLN A 255 -13.84 -6.83 23.52
C GLN A 255 -12.80 -5.71 23.49
N LYS A 256 -12.09 -5.50 24.61
CA LYS A 256 -11.01 -4.51 24.72
C LYS A 256 -9.86 -4.75 23.75
N LEU A 257 -9.62 -5.99 23.32
CA LEU A 257 -8.61 -6.33 22.31
C LEU A 257 -8.83 -5.56 21.01
N ALA A 258 -10.09 -5.48 20.58
CA ALA A 258 -10.44 -4.79 19.34
C ALA A 258 -9.98 -3.31 19.40
N SER A 259 -10.17 -2.65 20.53
CA SER A 259 -9.71 -1.27 20.74
C SER A 259 -8.19 -1.16 20.73
N CYS A 260 -7.47 -2.10 21.35
CA CYS A 260 -6.00 -2.12 21.33
C CYS A 260 -5.43 -2.31 19.91
N LEU A 261 -6.02 -3.23 19.13
CA LEU A 261 -5.62 -3.48 17.74
C LEU A 261 -5.83 -2.23 16.86
N ARG A 262 -6.97 -1.54 17.02
CA ARG A 262 -7.24 -0.28 16.30
C ARG A 262 -6.28 0.85 16.66
N LEU A 263 -5.68 0.81 17.85
CA LEU A 263 -4.65 1.75 18.30
C LEU A 263 -3.23 1.36 17.85
N GLY A 264 -3.06 0.21 17.19
CA GLY A 264 -1.78 -0.22 16.63
C GLY A 264 -0.99 -1.24 17.45
N MET A 265 -1.63 -1.90 18.43
CA MET A 265 -1.06 -3.11 19.05
C MET A 265 -0.69 -4.12 17.96
N LYS A 266 0.52 -4.67 18.03
CA LYS A 266 1.02 -5.62 17.03
C LYS A 266 0.41 -7.01 17.26
N ILE A 267 0.30 -7.77 16.19
CA ILE A 267 -0.35 -9.08 16.21
C ILE A 267 0.57 -10.13 16.85
N ASP A 268 1.89 -10.01 16.72
CA ASP A 268 2.85 -10.94 17.35
C ASP A 268 2.73 -10.97 18.88
N ASP A 269 2.35 -9.84 19.48
CA ASP A 269 2.04 -9.74 20.92
C ASP A 269 0.84 -10.60 21.31
N VAL A 270 0.01 -11.01 20.35
CA VAL A 270 -1.21 -11.79 20.56
C VAL A 270 -0.92 -13.29 20.73
N GLU A 271 0.25 -13.79 20.27
CA GLU A 271 0.66 -15.17 20.55
C GLU A 271 0.97 -15.41 22.04
N GLU A 272 1.39 -14.36 22.76
CA GLU A 272 1.51 -14.40 24.23
C GLU A 272 0.15 -14.33 24.92
N TRP A 273 -0.81 -13.68 24.28
CA TRP A 273 -2.17 -13.52 24.77
C TRP A 273 -2.86 -14.89 24.86
N GLU A 274 -2.76 -15.78 23.86
CA GLU A 274 -3.36 -17.14 23.95
C GLU A 274 -2.86 -17.96 25.16
N LYS A 275 -1.68 -17.63 25.69
CA LYS A 275 -1.10 -18.29 26.88
C LYS A 275 -1.59 -17.68 28.21
N LYS A 276 -2.25 -16.52 28.19
CA LYS A 276 -2.75 -15.83 29.38
C LYS A 276 -4.19 -16.26 29.69
N ASP A 277 -4.45 -16.60 30.95
CA ASP A 277 -5.82 -16.80 31.44
C ASP A 277 -6.53 -15.43 31.49
N TYR A 278 -7.56 -15.28 30.66
CA TYR A 278 -8.29 -14.02 30.48
C TYR A 278 -9.39 -13.79 31.52
N SER A 279 -9.60 -14.72 32.44
CA SER A 279 -10.58 -14.58 33.52
C SER A 279 -10.29 -13.39 34.46
N THR A 280 -9.07 -12.83 34.41
CA THR A 280 -8.60 -11.74 35.26
C THR A 280 -8.45 -10.38 34.58
N ILE A 281 -8.45 -10.29 33.23
CA ILE A 281 -8.21 -9.02 32.51
C ILE A 281 -9.38 -8.03 32.62
N ASN A 282 -10.56 -8.48 33.05
CA ASN A 282 -11.70 -7.61 33.37
C ASN A 282 -11.57 -6.86 34.71
N LYS A 283 -10.43 -6.94 35.42
CA LYS A 283 -10.29 -6.30 36.75
C LYS A 283 -9.31 -5.14 36.84
N GLU A 284 -8.50 -4.86 35.82
CA GLU A 284 -7.54 -3.74 35.89
C GLU A 284 -7.48 -2.96 34.57
N ALA A 285 -8.40 -1.99 34.44
CA ALA A 285 -8.19 -0.65 33.87
C ALA A 285 -9.44 0.21 34.08
#